data_AF-A0A5C0DR65-F1
#
_entry.id   AF-A0A5C0DR65-F1
#
_cell.length_a   1.000
_cell.length_b   1.000
_cell.length_c   1.000
_cell.angle_alpha   90.00
_cell.angle_beta   90.00
_cell.angle_gamma   90.00
#
_symmetry.space_group_name_H-M   'P 1'
#
loop_
_entity.id
_entity.type
_entity.pdbx_description
1 polymer ?
#
loop_
_entity_poly.entity_id
_entity_poly.type
_entity_poly.pdbx_seq_one_letter_code
_entity_poly.pdbx_strand_id
1 'polypeptide(L)'
;MRLISEPPIAVKIQKMKQRVRWQHSSILQQGIDQTCIVIDDGNSDSPEFSFMVMGDTGTKSHSGHHPQREVAKMMLNHGDDCRFVLHTGDVIYMVGSREYYPANFIEPYREFLVGGNQPQDITYDQMVFKLPILPVLGNHDYYDVPLFYRLLTGPTLPLRRMFRYKDIEIGWHGSNQGDAYARAFLDYLAEVSPAELEQHLKQHYTAKTDTGRCLRYQPGSFTRLPNRYYNFCYGGIDFFALDSNTFNTPDPLPHNQAGDNFRRELETRRQEIDQEELRMLTEFDKLNPEKPDQAELLAELGAKLDQINEVKIDIEKQLASHTNTNVDFEQLAWLRDRLIASWHNSAVRGRVIFLHHPPYVTEGSKWNQGQTLAVRHRLREVFDEVAKSLSNLTQERPVVDIVFSGHAHCLEHLRTVNTGHADSHINYIISGGSGRGPRRQRQEGGELMETFTSNNDLSIRKVADSLLYVGRSGSGFESKKPYSCVRVDVLEGFPAKFMITPLVTELVEGKWCERQLKPLII
;
A
#
# COMPACT_ATOMS: atom_id res chain seq x y z
N MET A 1 8.19 18.79 -15.83
CA MET A 1 6.92 18.69 -16.60
C MET A 1 6.00 17.76 -15.82
N ARG A 2 4.72 18.06 -15.53
CA ARG A 2 3.90 17.13 -14.70
C ARG A 2 3.44 15.94 -15.53
N LEU A 3 4.06 14.77 -15.35
CA LEU A 3 3.73 13.52 -16.07
C LEU A 3 2.57 12.77 -15.42
N ILE A 4 2.38 12.96 -14.12
CA ILE A 4 1.32 12.36 -13.29
C ILE A 4 0.59 13.46 -12.51
N SER A 5 -0.67 13.21 -12.17
CA SER A 5 -1.51 14.07 -11.35
C SER A 5 -2.16 13.25 -10.25
N GLU A 6 -2.11 13.74 -9.02
CA GLU A 6 -2.82 13.14 -7.90
C GLU A 6 -4.16 13.85 -7.69
N PRO A 7 -5.29 13.12 -7.58
CA PRO A 7 -6.56 13.73 -7.24
C PRO A 7 -6.56 14.24 -5.79
N PRO A 8 -7.25 15.36 -5.49
CA PRO A 8 -7.46 15.81 -4.11
C PRO A 8 -8.15 14.75 -3.25
N ILE A 9 -7.85 14.72 -1.94
CA ILE A 9 -8.40 13.73 -1.00
C ILE A 9 -9.93 13.73 -0.99
N ALA A 10 -10.56 14.90 -0.98
CA ALA A 10 -12.01 15.01 -1.04
C ALA A 10 -12.60 14.33 -2.28
N VAL A 11 -11.91 14.41 -3.43
CA VAL A 11 -12.32 13.72 -4.67
C VAL A 11 -12.14 12.22 -4.53
N LYS A 12 -11.02 11.74 -3.97
CA LYS A 12 -10.80 10.31 -3.70
C LYS A 12 -11.95 9.73 -2.86
N ILE A 13 -12.26 10.37 -1.74
CA ILE A 13 -13.33 9.96 -0.81
C ILE A 13 -14.69 9.98 -1.52
N GLN A 14 -15.04 11.09 -2.19
CA GLN A 14 -16.32 11.23 -2.87
C GLN A 14 -16.52 10.15 -3.94
N LYS A 15 -15.50 9.91 -4.78
CA LYS A 15 -15.56 8.90 -5.84
C LYS A 15 -15.71 7.50 -5.27
N MET A 16 -14.95 7.13 -4.25
CA MET A 16 -15.08 5.82 -3.63
C MET A 16 -16.45 5.62 -2.98
N LYS A 17 -16.97 6.63 -2.26
CA LYS A 17 -18.33 6.59 -1.70
C LYS A 17 -19.40 6.40 -2.77
N GLN A 18 -19.28 7.08 -3.91
CA GLN A 18 -20.21 6.91 -5.04
C GLN A 18 -20.19 5.48 -5.57
N ARG A 19 -18.99 4.90 -5.75
CA ARG A 19 -18.79 3.56 -6.33
C ARG A 19 -19.41 2.45 -5.50
N VAL A 20 -19.29 2.53 -4.18
CA VAL A 20 -19.88 1.56 -3.25
C VAL A 20 -21.28 1.96 -2.77
N ARG A 21 -21.88 3.01 -3.34
CA ARG A 21 -23.19 3.57 -2.90
C ARG A 21 -23.27 3.72 -1.37
N TRP A 22 -22.25 4.36 -0.79
CA TRP A 22 -22.08 4.49 0.65
C TRP A 22 -23.36 4.97 1.35
N GLN A 23 -23.81 4.20 2.34
CA GLN A 23 -25.00 4.46 3.15
C GLN A 23 -26.31 4.63 2.35
N HIS A 24 -26.42 3.99 1.18
CA HIS A 24 -27.67 3.95 0.43
C HIS A 24 -28.82 3.37 1.27
N SER A 25 -30.06 3.84 1.07
CA SER A 25 -31.22 3.46 1.88
C SER A 25 -31.42 1.94 1.98
N SER A 26 -31.31 1.21 0.87
CA SER A 26 -31.42 -0.26 0.84
C SER A 26 -30.34 -0.99 1.66
N ILE A 27 -29.18 -0.36 1.85
CA ILE A 27 -28.06 -0.89 2.65
C ILE A 27 -28.38 -0.67 4.14
N LEU A 28 -28.77 0.56 4.51
CA LEU A 28 -29.15 0.91 5.88
C LEU A 28 -30.35 0.10 6.37
N GLN A 29 -31.40 -0.03 5.56
CA GLN A 29 -32.60 -0.79 5.89
C GLN A 29 -32.33 -2.29 6.15
N GLN A 30 -31.29 -2.84 5.52
CA GLN A 30 -30.89 -4.23 5.71
C GLN A 30 -29.86 -4.41 6.82
N GLY A 31 -29.46 -3.33 7.51
CA GLY A 31 -28.44 -3.36 8.55
C GLY A 31 -27.10 -3.85 8.01
N ILE A 32 -26.73 -3.43 6.79
CA ILE A 32 -25.49 -3.87 6.16
C ILE A 32 -24.32 -2.98 6.60
N ASP A 33 -23.28 -3.62 7.12
CA ASP A 33 -21.99 -3.04 7.39
C ASP A 33 -21.11 -3.09 6.14
N GLN A 34 -20.98 -1.94 5.47
CA GLN A 34 -20.15 -1.79 4.27
C GLN A 34 -18.64 -1.74 4.56
N THR A 35 -18.24 -1.91 5.82
CA THR A 35 -16.82 -1.89 6.22
C THR A 35 -16.34 -3.24 6.72
N CYS A 36 -17.16 -4.30 6.64
CA CYS A 36 -16.80 -5.61 7.15
C CYS A 36 -16.92 -6.69 6.07
N ILE A 37 -16.03 -7.67 6.12
CA ILE A 37 -16.17 -8.94 5.40
C ILE A 37 -16.02 -10.14 6.33
N VAL A 38 -16.60 -11.26 5.92
CA VAL A 38 -16.27 -12.59 6.45
C VAL A 38 -15.69 -13.42 5.32
N ILE A 39 -14.48 -13.95 5.52
CA ILE A 39 -13.87 -14.92 4.60
C ILE A 39 -14.48 -16.28 4.91
N ASP A 40 -15.26 -16.79 3.97
CA ASP A 40 -15.98 -18.04 4.08
C ASP A 40 -15.24 -19.14 3.29
N ASP A 41 -14.14 -19.61 3.88
CA ASP A 41 -13.32 -20.72 3.37
C ASP A 41 -13.48 -22.01 4.22
N GLY A 42 -14.37 -21.97 5.22
CA GLY A 42 -14.63 -23.07 6.14
C GLY A 42 -13.60 -23.25 7.26
N ASN A 43 -12.60 -22.37 7.39
CA ASN A 43 -11.51 -22.50 8.36
C ASN A 43 -11.25 -21.24 9.20
N SER A 44 -12.16 -20.25 9.16
CA SER A 44 -12.02 -18.97 9.86
C SER A 44 -11.88 -19.09 11.38
N ASP A 45 -12.33 -20.21 11.97
CA ASP A 45 -12.27 -20.44 13.42
C ASP A 45 -10.97 -21.14 13.86
N SER A 46 -10.12 -21.56 12.92
CA SER A 46 -8.82 -22.15 13.25
C SER A 46 -7.93 -21.10 13.91
N PRO A 47 -7.50 -21.30 15.17
CA PRO A 47 -6.64 -20.32 15.84
C PRO A 47 -5.28 -20.22 15.15
N GLU A 48 -4.82 -21.31 14.53
CA GLU A 48 -3.58 -21.37 13.76
C GLU A 48 -3.88 -21.29 12.27
N PHE A 49 -3.18 -20.39 11.58
CA PHE A 49 -3.29 -20.21 10.14
C PHE A 49 -2.10 -19.40 9.63
N SER A 50 -1.91 -19.40 8.31
CA SER A 50 -0.88 -18.59 7.67
C SER A 50 -1.51 -17.60 6.70
N PHE A 51 -0.82 -16.49 6.47
CA PHE A 51 -1.12 -15.55 5.39
C PHE A 51 0.18 -14.96 4.84
N MET A 52 0.09 -14.32 3.68
CA MET A 52 1.21 -13.58 3.10
C MET A 52 0.96 -12.09 3.05
N VAL A 53 2.04 -11.31 3.00
CA VAL A 53 2.00 -9.86 2.80
C VAL A 53 2.94 -9.49 1.65
N MET A 54 2.45 -8.68 0.73
CA MET A 54 3.21 -8.11 -0.39
C MET A 54 2.72 -6.71 -0.72
N GLY A 55 3.49 -5.94 -1.47
CA GLY A 55 3.17 -4.55 -1.82
C GLY A 55 4.00 -4.02 -2.97
N ASP A 56 3.50 -2.98 -3.64
CA ASP A 56 4.27 -2.27 -4.66
C ASP A 56 4.71 -3.20 -5.81
N THR A 57 3.76 -4.05 -6.25
CA THR A 57 4.05 -5.22 -7.08
C THR A 57 4.08 -4.89 -8.57
N GLY A 58 3.25 -3.96 -9.05
CA GLY A 58 2.87 -3.76 -10.45
C GLY A 58 3.96 -3.31 -11.43
N THR A 59 5.04 -4.06 -11.59
CA THR A 59 6.18 -3.65 -12.41
C THR A 59 6.20 -4.42 -13.73
N LYS A 60 6.37 -3.70 -14.85
CA LYS A 60 6.60 -4.34 -16.15
C LYS A 60 7.89 -5.16 -16.16
N SER A 61 7.94 -6.17 -17.02
CA SER A 61 9.22 -6.84 -17.30
C SER A 61 10.20 -5.85 -17.92
N HIS A 62 11.40 -5.77 -17.35
CA HIS A 62 12.52 -4.98 -17.87
C HIS A 62 13.65 -5.93 -18.24
N SER A 63 14.17 -5.81 -19.47
CA SER A 63 15.33 -6.58 -19.94
C SER A 63 15.18 -8.11 -19.77
N GLY A 64 13.96 -8.64 -19.90
CA GLY A 64 13.66 -10.07 -19.74
C GLY A 64 13.52 -10.55 -18.29
N HIS A 65 13.71 -9.67 -17.31
CA HIS A 65 13.45 -9.96 -15.90
C HIS A 65 12.07 -9.47 -15.49
N HIS A 66 11.39 -10.26 -14.66
CA HIS A 66 10.08 -9.90 -14.12
C HIS A 66 10.09 -10.13 -12.60
N PRO A 67 10.59 -9.16 -11.81
CA PRO A 67 10.78 -9.34 -10.37
C PRO A 67 9.53 -9.80 -9.62
N GLN A 68 8.39 -9.17 -9.93
CA GLN A 68 7.09 -9.56 -9.39
C GLN A 68 6.73 -11.02 -9.67
N ARG A 69 7.10 -11.56 -10.83
CA ARG A 69 6.86 -12.95 -11.18
C ARG A 69 7.77 -13.90 -10.39
N GLU A 70 9.02 -13.51 -10.13
CA GLU A 70 9.90 -14.30 -9.28
C GLU A 70 9.42 -14.32 -7.83
N VAL A 71 8.91 -13.18 -7.32
CA VAL A 71 8.23 -13.13 -6.02
C VAL A 71 6.99 -14.03 -6.02
N ALA A 72 6.15 -14.00 -7.06
CA ALA A 72 4.98 -14.86 -7.16
C ALA A 72 5.34 -16.36 -7.16
N LYS A 73 6.42 -16.77 -7.84
CA LYS A 73 6.92 -18.17 -7.79
C LYS A 73 7.38 -18.56 -6.39
N MET A 74 8.10 -17.67 -5.71
CA MET A 74 8.53 -17.88 -4.33
C MET A 74 7.32 -18.01 -3.39
N MET A 75 6.29 -17.18 -3.58
CA MET A 75 5.03 -17.29 -2.84
C MET A 75 4.36 -18.65 -3.07
N LEU A 76 4.39 -19.22 -4.28
CA LEU A 76 3.81 -20.55 -4.52
C LEU A 76 4.53 -21.65 -3.73
N ASN A 77 5.86 -21.56 -3.60
CA ASN A 77 6.65 -22.52 -2.82
C ASN A 77 6.41 -22.42 -1.30
N HIS A 78 5.84 -21.30 -0.84
CA HIS A 78 5.53 -21.03 0.56
C HIS A 78 4.03 -20.86 0.80
N GLY A 79 3.19 -21.16 -0.19
CA GLY A 79 1.75 -20.86 -0.17
C GLY A 79 0.94 -21.87 0.61
N ASP A 80 1.54 -23.02 0.94
CA ASP A 80 0.89 -24.08 1.72
C ASP A 80 0.34 -23.51 3.02
N ASP A 81 -0.91 -23.84 3.27
CA ASP A 81 -1.72 -23.40 4.40
C ASP A 81 -2.02 -21.90 4.51
N CYS A 82 -1.60 -21.07 3.54
CA CYS A 82 -2.00 -19.67 3.51
C CYS A 82 -3.49 -19.51 3.18
N ARG A 83 -4.19 -18.69 3.95
CA ARG A 83 -5.65 -18.45 3.80
C ARG A 83 -5.97 -17.24 2.94
N PHE A 84 -5.06 -16.27 2.89
CA PHE A 84 -5.17 -15.07 2.08
C PHE A 84 -3.80 -14.39 1.93
N VAL A 85 -3.75 -13.39 1.06
CA VAL A 85 -2.63 -12.46 0.88
C VAL A 85 -3.11 -11.04 1.17
N LEU A 86 -2.43 -10.31 2.04
CA LEU A 86 -2.59 -8.88 2.21
C LEU A 86 -1.74 -8.16 1.16
N HIS A 87 -2.33 -7.23 0.41
CA HIS A 87 -1.59 -6.40 -0.55
C HIS A 87 -1.57 -4.95 -0.09
N THR A 88 -0.39 -4.41 0.26
CA THR A 88 -0.23 -3.07 0.87
C THR A 88 -0.26 -1.93 -0.14
N GLY A 89 -1.07 -2.03 -1.21
CA GLY A 89 -1.24 -1.00 -2.24
C GLY A 89 -0.19 -0.95 -3.35
N ASP A 90 -0.42 -0.04 -4.31
CA ASP A 90 0.33 0.12 -5.55
C ASP A 90 0.37 -1.15 -6.39
N VAL A 91 -0.83 -1.54 -6.85
CA VAL A 91 -1.03 -2.85 -7.48
C VAL A 91 -0.45 -2.90 -8.89
N ILE A 92 -0.51 -1.80 -9.65
CA ILE A 92 -0.32 -1.84 -11.12
C ILE A 92 0.80 -0.96 -11.67
N TYR A 93 1.06 0.20 -11.05
CA TYR A 93 1.92 1.28 -11.58
C TYR A 93 1.67 1.66 -13.07
N MET A 94 2.22 2.77 -13.57
CA MET A 94 2.62 3.96 -12.82
C MET A 94 1.43 4.84 -12.45
N VAL A 95 0.28 4.65 -13.09
CA VAL A 95 -0.91 5.50 -12.94
C VAL A 95 -2.19 4.68 -12.77
N GLY A 96 -2.07 3.44 -12.25
CA GLY A 96 -3.22 2.59 -11.91
C GLY A 96 -4.14 2.28 -13.10
N SER A 97 -3.62 2.30 -14.32
CA SER A 97 -4.44 2.16 -15.52
C SER A 97 -4.92 0.74 -15.72
N ARG A 98 -6.19 0.58 -16.10
CA ARG A 98 -6.79 -0.72 -16.42
C ARG A 98 -6.02 -1.50 -17.51
N GLU A 99 -5.36 -0.79 -18.42
CA GLU A 99 -4.61 -1.37 -19.55
C GLU A 99 -3.43 -2.24 -19.11
N TYR A 100 -2.93 -2.03 -17.89
CA TYR A 100 -1.74 -2.73 -17.39
C TYR A 100 -2.06 -3.92 -16.49
N TYR A 101 -3.32 -4.11 -16.07
CA TYR A 101 -3.71 -5.27 -15.25
C TYR A 101 -3.34 -6.63 -15.87
N PRO A 102 -3.53 -6.87 -17.18
CA PRO A 102 -3.14 -8.14 -17.78
C PRO A 102 -1.66 -8.49 -17.55
N ALA A 103 -0.75 -7.55 -17.83
CA ALA A 103 0.69 -7.79 -17.76
C ALA A 103 1.28 -7.60 -16.35
N ASN A 104 0.75 -6.66 -15.56
CA ASN A 104 1.33 -6.24 -14.28
C ASN A 104 0.63 -6.88 -13.07
N PHE A 105 -0.39 -7.72 -13.25
CA PHE A 105 -1.05 -8.42 -12.15
C PHE A 105 -1.56 -9.81 -12.54
N ILE A 106 -2.37 -9.90 -13.58
CA ILE A 106 -3.03 -11.17 -13.97
C ILE A 106 -1.99 -12.21 -14.39
N GLU A 107 -1.10 -11.88 -15.33
CA GLU A 107 -0.07 -12.81 -15.82
C GLU A 107 0.94 -13.22 -14.73
N PRO A 108 1.48 -12.30 -13.90
CA PRO A 108 2.40 -12.63 -12.82
C PRO A 108 1.81 -13.51 -11.73
N TYR A 109 0.53 -13.31 -11.38
CA TYR A 109 -0.17 -14.01 -10.29
C TYR A 109 -1.20 -15.04 -10.76
N ARG A 110 -1.11 -15.47 -12.02
CA ARG A 110 -2.11 -16.35 -12.66
C ARG A 110 -2.46 -17.59 -11.84
N GLU A 111 -1.52 -18.19 -11.12
CA GLU A 111 -1.78 -19.40 -10.31
C GLU A 111 -2.78 -19.14 -9.17
N PHE A 112 -2.82 -17.91 -8.65
CA PHE A 112 -3.75 -17.45 -7.62
C PHE A 112 -5.15 -17.13 -8.16
N LEU A 113 -5.33 -17.14 -9.50
CA LEU A 113 -6.59 -16.82 -10.17
C LEU A 113 -7.29 -18.08 -10.71
N VAL A 114 -8.62 -18.07 -10.68
CA VAL A 114 -9.44 -19.02 -11.44
C VAL A 114 -9.29 -18.70 -12.94
N GLY A 115 -9.07 -19.72 -13.77
CA GLY A 115 -8.77 -19.54 -15.20
C GLY A 115 -7.33 -19.11 -15.51
N GLY A 116 -6.43 -19.06 -14.53
CA GLY A 116 -5.05 -18.60 -14.74
C GLY A 116 -4.14 -19.47 -15.63
N ASN A 117 -4.62 -20.62 -16.10
CA ASN A 117 -3.99 -21.36 -17.20
C ASN A 117 -4.16 -20.65 -18.55
N GLN A 118 -5.12 -19.72 -18.66
CA GLN A 118 -5.39 -18.88 -19.82
C GLN A 118 -5.55 -17.42 -19.36
N PRO A 119 -4.48 -16.77 -18.86
CA PRO A 119 -4.55 -15.44 -18.27
C PRO A 119 -5.06 -14.35 -19.23
N GLN A 120 -4.90 -14.55 -20.54
CA GLN A 120 -5.41 -13.65 -21.58
C GLN A 120 -6.94 -13.55 -21.64
N ASP A 121 -7.65 -14.55 -21.10
CA ASP A 121 -9.13 -14.61 -21.10
C ASP A 121 -9.72 -13.99 -19.82
N ILE A 122 -8.88 -13.61 -18.86
CA ILE A 122 -9.29 -12.96 -17.61
C ILE A 122 -9.35 -11.45 -17.81
N THR A 123 -10.53 -10.86 -17.64
CA THR A 123 -10.66 -9.39 -17.61
C THR A 123 -10.31 -8.85 -16.22
N TYR A 124 -9.75 -7.65 -16.17
CA TYR A 124 -9.26 -7.04 -14.92
C TYR A 124 -10.36 -6.80 -13.88
N ASP A 125 -11.60 -6.59 -14.32
CA ASP A 125 -12.77 -6.37 -13.48
C ASP A 125 -13.53 -7.67 -13.15
N GLN A 126 -13.19 -8.79 -13.80
CA GLN A 126 -13.80 -10.11 -13.58
C GLN A 126 -12.83 -11.14 -12.95
N MET A 127 -11.74 -10.68 -12.35
CA MET A 127 -10.80 -11.58 -11.66
C MET A 127 -11.49 -12.34 -10.52
N VAL A 128 -11.23 -13.64 -10.44
CA VAL A 128 -11.71 -14.52 -9.36
C VAL A 128 -10.50 -15.17 -8.70
N PHE A 129 -10.39 -15.04 -7.38
CA PHE A 129 -9.21 -15.43 -6.61
C PHE A 129 -9.40 -16.80 -5.97
N LYS A 130 -8.52 -17.76 -6.28
CA LYS A 130 -8.47 -19.06 -5.57
C LYS A 130 -7.99 -18.88 -4.14
N LEU A 131 -6.92 -18.10 -3.98
CA LEU A 131 -6.43 -17.60 -2.71
C LEU A 131 -6.78 -16.10 -2.66
N PRO A 132 -7.60 -15.64 -1.71
CA PRO A 132 -7.97 -14.23 -1.61
C PRO A 132 -6.74 -13.33 -1.61
N ILE A 133 -6.74 -12.31 -2.48
CA ILE A 133 -5.81 -11.18 -2.39
C ILE A 133 -6.63 -9.99 -1.90
N LEU A 134 -6.26 -9.46 -0.74
CA LEU A 134 -6.97 -8.42 0.00
C LEU A 134 -6.16 -7.12 -0.04
N PRO A 135 -6.33 -6.30 -1.09
CA PRO A 135 -5.57 -5.05 -1.23
C PRO A 135 -6.12 -3.89 -0.41
N VAL A 136 -5.23 -2.93 -0.14
CA VAL A 136 -5.54 -1.51 0.09
C VAL A 136 -5.07 -0.70 -1.12
N LEU A 137 -5.46 0.58 -1.21
CA LEU A 137 -5.00 1.47 -2.27
C LEU A 137 -3.65 2.10 -1.94
N GLY A 138 -2.76 2.17 -2.93
CA GLY A 138 -1.58 3.04 -2.92
C GLY A 138 -1.79 4.32 -3.71
N ASN A 139 -0.77 5.19 -3.72
CA ASN A 139 -0.86 6.47 -4.43
C ASN A 139 -0.94 6.27 -5.96
N HIS A 140 -0.26 5.26 -6.50
CA HIS A 140 -0.31 4.95 -7.94
C HIS A 140 -1.66 4.39 -8.37
N ASP A 141 -2.44 3.83 -7.45
CA ASP A 141 -3.82 3.40 -7.73
C ASP A 141 -4.78 4.59 -7.89
N TYR A 142 -4.41 5.78 -7.40
CA TYR A 142 -5.17 7.02 -7.57
C TYR A 142 -4.62 7.97 -8.65
N TYR A 143 -3.37 7.81 -9.05
CA TYR A 143 -2.74 8.71 -10.02
C TYR A 143 -3.44 8.70 -11.38
N ASP A 144 -3.41 9.86 -12.01
CA ASP A 144 -3.96 10.10 -13.33
C ASP A 144 -2.92 10.73 -14.25
N VAL A 145 -3.13 10.57 -15.55
CA VAL A 145 -2.38 11.29 -16.58
C VAL A 145 -3.11 12.59 -16.94
N PRO A 146 -2.42 13.74 -17.03
CA PRO A 146 -3.05 15.01 -17.38
C PRO A 146 -3.71 14.98 -18.78
N LEU A 147 -4.79 15.73 -18.96
CA LEU A 147 -5.66 15.67 -20.15
C LEU A 147 -4.90 15.89 -21.48
N PHE A 148 -3.96 16.84 -21.50
CA PHE A 148 -3.13 17.14 -22.67
C PHE A 148 -2.29 15.93 -23.12
N TYR A 149 -1.78 15.13 -22.19
CA TYR A 149 -1.02 13.93 -22.54
C TYR A 149 -1.90 12.84 -23.13
N ARG A 150 -3.13 12.66 -22.64
CA ARG A 150 -4.09 11.70 -23.20
C ARG A 150 -4.30 11.92 -24.70
N LEU A 151 -4.33 13.19 -25.13
CA LEU A 151 -4.52 13.58 -26.52
C LEU A 151 -3.28 13.32 -27.40
N LEU A 152 -2.07 13.30 -26.82
CA LEU A 152 -0.82 13.05 -27.55
C LEU A 152 -0.41 11.57 -27.56
N THR A 153 -0.54 10.87 -26.43
CA THR A 153 -0.08 9.49 -26.27
C THR A 153 -1.07 8.48 -26.85
N GLY A 154 -2.38 8.75 -26.78
CA GLY A 154 -3.41 7.86 -27.29
C GLY A 154 -3.28 7.53 -28.78
N PRO A 155 -3.28 8.54 -29.67
CA PRO A 155 -3.20 8.31 -31.12
C PRO A 155 -1.88 7.68 -31.59
N THR A 156 -0.80 7.83 -30.80
CA THR A 156 0.55 7.37 -31.18
C THR A 156 0.91 6.00 -30.63
N LEU A 157 0.10 5.41 -29.75
CA LEU A 157 0.37 4.14 -29.06
C LEU A 157 0.65 2.94 -30.02
N PRO A 158 -0.12 2.72 -31.11
CA PRO A 158 0.14 1.61 -32.03
C PRO A 158 1.48 1.78 -32.76
N LEU A 159 1.81 3.02 -33.16
CA LEU A 159 3.08 3.35 -33.78
C LEU A 159 4.25 3.17 -32.80
N ARG A 160 4.11 3.62 -31.54
CA ARG A 160 5.15 3.49 -30.52
C ARG A 160 5.42 2.04 -30.13
N ARG A 161 4.37 1.21 -30.05
CA ARG A 161 4.51 -0.25 -29.88
C ARG A 161 5.19 -0.91 -31.08
N MET A 162 4.87 -0.48 -32.30
CA MET A 162 5.48 -1.00 -33.54
C MET A 162 6.96 -0.62 -33.69
N PHE A 163 7.37 0.54 -33.17
CA PHE A 163 8.75 1.04 -33.27
C PHE A 163 9.56 0.94 -31.96
N ARG A 164 9.01 0.33 -30.90
CA ARG A 164 9.61 0.25 -29.54
C ARG A 164 10.17 1.59 -29.02
N TYR A 165 9.58 2.70 -29.47
CA TYR A 165 10.15 4.04 -29.29
C TYR A 165 9.68 4.65 -27.97
N LYS A 166 10.60 4.78 -27.00
CA LYS A 166 10.41 5.44 -25.69
C LYS A 166 9.09 5.03 -25.02
N ASP A 167 9.03 3.80 -24.53
CA ASP A 167 7.87 3.23 -23.85
C ASP A 167 7.78 3.75 -22.40
N ILE A 168 7.59 5.06 -22.24
CA ILE A 168 7.30 5.68 -20.95
C ILE A 168 5.93 5.14 -20.51
N GLU A 169 5.81 4.57 -19.31
CA GLU A 169 4.61 3.89 -18.76
C GLU A 169 3.41 4.83 -18.48
N ILE A 170 3.14 5.77 -19.38
CA ILE A 170 1.99 6.67 -19.38
C ILE A 170 1.04 6.11 -20.42
N GLY A 171 0.13 5.25 -19.97
CA GLY A 171 -0.90 4.63 -20.83
C GLY A 171 -1.85 5.66 -21.45
N TRP A 172 -2.84 5.20 -22.23
CA TRP A 172 -3.87 6.10 -22.78
C TRP A 172 -4.68 6.73 -21.63
N HIS A 173 -5.00 5.91 -20.62
CA HIS A 173 -5.76 6.33 -19.45
C HIS A 173 -4.92 6.27 -18.17
N GLY A 174 -5.24 7.16 -17.22
CA GLY A 174 -4.83 7.01 -15.81
C GLY A 174 -5.84 6.14 -15.05
N SER A 175 -5.76 6.14 -13.72
CA SER A 175 -6.67 5.36 -12.86
C SER A 175 -8.11 5.85 -12.90
N ASN A 176 -8.35 7.07 -13.39
CA ASN A 176 -9.60 7.79 -13.26
C ASN A 176 -10.01 7.96 -11.79
N GLN A 177 -9.09 8.52 -10.99
CA GLN A 177 -9.21 8.69 -9.54
C GLN A 177 -9.55 7.37 -8.82
N GLY A 178 -8.83 6.29 -9.15
CA GLY A 178 -9.02 4.96 -8.54
C GLY A 178 -10.18 4.13 -9.09
N ASP A 179 -10.71 4.45 -10.27
CA ASP A 179 -11.82 3.69 -10.87
C ASP A 179 -11.41 2.28 -11.28
N ALA A 180 -10.22 2.15 -11.87
CA ALA A 180 -9.69 0.87 -12.29
C ALA A 180 -9.53 -0.09 -11.10
N TYR A 181 -8.95 0.41 -10.00
CA TYR A 181 -8.86 -0.33 -8.73
C TYR A 181 -10.24 -0.72 -8.22
N ALA A 182 -11.19 0.22 -8.19
CA ALA A 182 -12.50 -0.04 -7.63
C ALA A 182 -13.26 -1.13 -8.39
N ARG A 183 -13.15 -1.16 -9.72
CA ARG A 183 -13.75 -2.22 -10.55
C ARG A 183 -13.06 -3.58 -10.38
N ALA A 184 -11.74 -3.56 -10.20
CA ALA A 184 -10.96 -4.77 -10.02
C ALA A 184 -11.22 -5.44 -8.66
N PHE A 185 -11.36 -4.64 -7.59
CA PHE A 185 -11.29 -5.16 -6.23
C PHE A 185 -12.47 -4.82 -5.33
N LEU A 186 -13.25 -3.76 -5.60
CA LEU A 186 -14.39 -3.37 -4.77
C LEU A 186 -15.71 -3.89 -5.34
N ASP A 187 -16.70 -4.08 -4.47
CA ASP A 187 -18.06 -4.37 -4.87
C ASP A 187 -18.66 -3.09 -5.47
N TYR A 188 -18.57 -2.99 -6.80
CA TYR A 188 -18.83 -1.77 -7.56
C TYR A 188 -20.34 -1.54 -7.74
N LEU A 189 -21.03 -1.26 -6.63
CA LEU A 189 -22.48 -1.10 -6.56
C LEU A 189 -23.05 0.02 -7.44
N ALA A 190 -22.22 0.98 -7.86
CA ALA A 190 -22.64 2.04 -8.77
C ALA A 190 -23.20 1.52 -10.10
N GLU A 191 -22.73 0.36 -10.59
CA GLU A 191 -23.22 -0.26 -11.83
C GLU A 191 -24.43 -1.17 -11.65
N VAL A 192 -24.71 -1.62 -10.44
CA VAL A 192 -25.90 -2.44 -10.16
C VAL A 192 -27.14 -1.58 -10.30
N SER A 193 -28.10 -1.95 -11.14
CA SER A 193 -29.31 -1.12 -11.31
C SER A 193 -30.07 -0.97 -9.98
N PRO A 194 -30.84 0.12 -9.78
CA PRO A 194 -31.65 0.27 -8.57
C PRO A 194 -32.62 -0.91 -8.33
N ALA A 195 -33.12 -1.53 -9.41
CA ALA A 195 -34.02 -2.70 -9.33
C ALA A 195 -33.30 -3.98 -8.87
N GLU A 196 -32.02 -4.13 -9.22
CA GLU A 196 -31.21 -5.32 -8.89
C GLU A 196 -30.47 -5.17 -7.56
N LEU A 197 -30.32 -3.95 -7.05
CA LEU A 197 -29.54 -3.67 -5.83
C LEU A 197 -30.00 -4.52 -4.65
N GLU A 198 -31.30 -4.62 -4.41
CA GLU A 198 -31.80 -5.43 -3.29
C GLU A 198 -31.46 -6.92 -3.43
N GLN A 199 -31.54 -7.45 -4.66
CA GLN A 199 -31.21 -8.85 -4.93
C GLN A 199 -29.70 -9.08 -4.78
N HIS A 200 -28.87 -8.17 -5.30
CA HIS A 200 -27.42 -8.19 -5.13
C HIS A 200 -27.04 -8.23 -3.64
N LEU A 201 -27.62 -7.34 -2.83
CA LEU A 201 -27.37 -7.29 -1.40
C LEU A 201 -27.83 -8.57 -0.68
N LYS A 202 -28.95 -9.17 -1.08
CA LYS A 202 -29.41 -10.47 -0.55
C LYS A 202 -28.50 -11.64 -0.96
N GLN A 203 -27.86 -11.56 -2.12
CA GLN A 203 -26.97 -12.60 -2.64
C GLN A 203 -25.57 -12.54 -2.03
N HIS A 204 -25.00 -11.33 -1.88
CA HIS A 204 -23.58 -11.16 -1.52
C HIS A 204 -23.34 -10.75 -0.06
N TYR A 205 -24.29 -10.03 0.56
CA TYR A 205 -24.16 -9.56 1.96
C TYR A 205 -24.86 -10.49 2.94
N THR A 206 -24.55 -11.78 2.90
CA THR A 206 -25.26 -12.81 3.69
C THR A 206 -24.59 -13.15 5.01
N ALA A 207 -23.31 -12.81 5.18
CA ALA A 207 -22.59 -13.04 6.43
C ALA A 207 -23.14 -12.13 7.54
N LYS A 208 -22.94 -12.51 8.81
CA LYS A 208 -23.41 -11.77 9.97
C LYS A 208 -22.29 -11.62 10.99
N THR A 209 -22.13 -10.41 11.50
CA THR A 209 -21.26 -10.05 12.60
C THR A 209 -22.08 -9.34 13.69
N ASP A 210 -21.40 -8.94 14.76
CA ASP A 210 -21.95 -8.08 15.81
C ASP A 210 -22.43 -6.72 15.27
N THR A 211 -21.86 -6.24 14.16
CA THR A 211 -22.21 -4.97 13.52
C THR A 211 -23.27 -5.07 12.41
N GLY A 212 -23.80 -6.26 12.15
CA GLY A 212 -24.92 -6.46 11.22
C GLY A 212 -24.60 -7.46 10.12
N ARG A 213 -25.28 -7.32 8.97
CA ARG A 213 -24.99 -8.13 7.79
C ARG A 213 -23.77 -7.56 7.08
N CYS A 214 -22.91 -8.42 6.54
CA CYS A 214 -21.71 -7.99 5.85
C CYS A 214 -21.43 -8.86 4.62
N LEU A 215 -20.48 -8.43 3.80
CA LEU A 215 -20.13 -9.13 2.57
C LEU A 215 -19.49 -10.47 2.90
N ARG A 216 -20.02 -11.54 2.29
CA ARG A 216 -19.48 -12.90 2.39
C ARG A 216 -18.46 -13.09 1.27
N TYR A 217 -17.18 -13.11 1.61
CA TYR A 217 -16.10 -13.34 0.64
C TYR A 217 -15.87 -14.84 0.49
N GLN A 218 -15.96 -15.37 -0.73
CA GLN A 218 -15.88 -16.80 -1.01
C GLN A 218 -14.74 -17.09 -1.99
N PRO A 219 -13.61 -17.67 -1.51
CA PRO A 219 -12.52 -18.05 -2.40
C PRO A 219 -12.99 -18.93 -3.56
N GLY A 220 -12.45 -18.69 -4.75
CA GLY A 220 -12.82 -19.39 -5.98
C GLY A 220 -14.15 -18.95 -6.60
N SER A 221 -14.90 -18.06 -5.95
CA SER A 221 -16.12 -17.46 -6.48
C SER A 221 -15.94 -15.95 -6.69
N PHE A 222 -16.74 -15.35 -7.56
CA PHE A 222 -16.67 -13.92 -7.82
C PHE A 222 -17.15 -13.14 -6.57
N THR A 223 -16.18 -12.65 -5.80
CA THR A 223 -16.38 -11.78 -4.63
C THR A 223 -15.44 -10.57 -4.68
N ARG A 224 -15.81 -9.52 -3.95
CA ARG A 224 -15.10 -8.23 -3.94
C ARG A 224 -15.07 -7.64 -2.52
N LEU A 225 -14.25 -6.62 -2.32
CA LEU A 225 -14.14 -5.89 -1.05
C LEU A 225 -15.28 -4.86 -0.92
N PRO A 226 -15.81 -4.63 0.28
CA PRO A 226 -17.03 -3.84 0.45
C PRO A 226 -16.79 -2.33 0.40
N ASN A 227 -15.55 -1.90 0.66
CA ASN A 227 -15.15 -0.49 0.70
C ASN A 227 -13.62 -0.35 0.64
N ARG A 228 -13.12 0.88 0.45
CA ARG A 228 -11.68 1.21 0.39
C ARG A 228 -10.94 0.99 1.71
N TYR A 229 -11.65 1.00 2.82
CA TYR A 229 -11.19 0.60 4.15
C TYR A 229 -12.22 -0.38 4.71
N TYR A 230 -11.73 -1.43 5.36
CA TYR A 230 -12.57 -2.53 5.82
C TYR A 230 -11.86 -3.31 6.92
N ASN A 231 -12.62 -4.13 7.66
CA ASN A 231 -12.09 -5.06 8.64
C ASN A 231 -12.64 -6.47 8.46
N PHE A 232 -11.92 -7.45 8.97
CA PHE A 232 -12.38 -8.83 9.09
C PHE A 232 -11.69 -9.51 10.27
N CYS A 233 -12.29 -10.60 10.75
CA CYS A 233 -11.70 -11.45 11.78
C CYS A 233 -11.37 -12.82 11.19
N TYR A 234 -10.20 -13.35 11.50
CA TYR A 234 -9.79 -14.70 11.12
C TYR A 234 -8.92 -15.30 12.24
N GLY A 235 -9.28 -16.48 12.74
CA GLY A 235 -8.56 -17.18 13.81
C GLY A 235 -8.46 -16.41 15.12
N GLY A 236 -9.44 -15.53 15.40
CA GLY A 236 -9.43 -14.60 16.53
C GLY A 236 -8.48 -13.40 16.35
N ILE A 237 -7.97 -13.15 15.15
CA ILE A 237 -7.18 -11.97 14.81
C ILE A 237 -8.06 -10.99 14.05
N ASP A 238 -8.16 -9.75 14.52
CA ASP A 238 -8.81 -8.68 13.78
C ASP A 238 -7.82 -7.98 12.84
N PHE A 239 -8.21 -7.84 11.58
CA PHE A 239 -7.45 -7.16 10.54
C PHE A 239 -8.17 -5.87 10.15
N PHE A 240 -7.44 -4.75 10.05
CA PHE A 240 -7.95 -3.44 9.67
C PHE A 240 -7.19 -2.90 8.45
N ALA A 241 -7.89 -2.82 7.33
CA ALA A 241 -7.39 -2.27 6.07
C ALA A 241 -7.66 -0.76 6.02
N LEU A 242 -6.63 0.05 5.79
CA LEU A 242 -6.76 1.51 5.70
C LEU A 242 -6.32 2.05 4.35
N ASP A 243 -7.08 3.00 3.84
CA ASP A 243 -6.68 3.86 2.73
C ASP A 243 -5.93 5.09 3.26
N SER A 244 -4.61 4.96 3.39
CA SER A 244 -3.75 6.05 3.87
C SER A 244 -3.62 7.22 2.90
N ASN A 245 -4.11 7.09 1.66
CA ASN A 245 -4.14 8.19 0.70
C ASN A 245 -5.10 9.32 1.08
N THR A 246 -5.99 9.10 2.06
CA THR A 246 -7.04 10.05 2.44
C THR A 246 -6.78 10.74 3.78
N PHE A 247 -5.69 10.38 4.48
CA PHE A 247 -5.27 11.05 5.72
C PHE A 247 -3.76 11.33 5.77
N ASN A 248 -3.09 11.37 4.61
CA ASN A 248 -1.66 11.69 4.48
C ASN A 248 -1.38 13.16 4.16
N THR A 249 -2.33 14.07 4.41
CA THR A 249 -2.11 15.51 4.22
C THR A 249 -1.11 16.02 5.27
N PRO A 250 0.05 16.59 4.87
CA PRO A 250 0.99 17.20 5.80
C PRO A 250 0.34 18.34 6.60
N ASP A 251 0.80 18.56 7.83
CA ASP A 251 0.34 19.71 8.60
C ASP A 251 0.76 21.03 7.92
N PRO A 252 -0.08 22.09 7.98
CA PRO A 252 0.26 23.38 7.41
C PRO A 252 1.53 23.96 8.01
N LEU A 253 2.39 24.53 7.16
CA LEU A 253 3.58 25.24 7.62
C LEU A 253 3.18 26.46 8.46
N PRO A 254 3.79 26.67 9.64
CA PRO A 254 3.41 27.75 10.53
C PRO A 254 3.69 29.12 9.89
N HIS A 255 2.86 30.12 10.22
CA HIS A 255 3.05 31.51 9.78
C HIS A 255 4.03 32.26 10.70
N ASN A 256 5.25 31.74 10.80
CA ASN A 256 6.34 32.34 11.58
C ASN A 256 7.69 32.17 10.86
N GLN A 257 8.75 32.74 11.42
CA GLN A 257 10.08 32.70 10.81
C GLN A 257 10.59 31.27 10.54
N ALA A 258 10.27 30.31 11.42
CA ALA A 258 10.66 28.91 11.22
C ALA A 258 9.91 28.29 10.02
N GLY A 259 8.60 28.54 9.89
CA GLY A 259 7.83 28.10 8.73
C GLY A 259 8.24 28.78 7.43
N ASP A 260 8.64 30.05 7.47
CA ASP A 260 9.16 30.75 6.29
C ASP A 260 10.55 30.27 5.87
N ASN A 261 11.40 29.87 6.82
CA ASN A 261 12.67 29.20 6.54
C ASN A 261 12.42 27.83 5.87
N PHE A 262 11.53 27.03 6.43
CA PHE A 262 11.21 25.70 5.90
C PHE A 262 10.54 25.77 4.53
N ARG A 263 9.67 26.75 4.28
CA ARG A 263 9.08 27.00 2.95
C ARG A 263 10.17 27.27 1.91
N ARG A 264 11.16 28.11 2.24
CA ARG A 264 12.31 28.40 1.35
C ARG A 264 13.17 27.16 1.10
N GLU A 265 13.35 26.30 2.09
CA GLU A 265 14.06 25.02 1.95
C GLU A 265 13.33 24.10 0.97
N LEU A 266 12.03 23.91 1.13
CA LEU A 266 11.19 23.11 0.22
C LEU A 266 11.21 23.67 -1.22
N GLU A 267 11.13 24.98 -1.40
CA GLU A 267 11.21 25.62 -2.72
C GLU A 267 12.58 25.43 -3.38
N THR A 268 13.66 25.56 -2.60
CA THR A 268 15.03 25.30 -3.06
C THR A 268 15.17 23.84 -3.49
N ARG A 269 14.70 22.92 -2.64
CA ARG A 269 14.73 21.49 -2.93
C ARG A 269 13.95 21.14 -4.20
N ARG A 270 12.79 21.76 -4.41
CA ARG A 270 12.02 21.60 -5.66
C ARG A 270 12.82 22.01 -6.89
N GLN A 271 13.52 23.14 -6.84
CA GLN A 271 14.35 23.64 -7.94
C GLN A 271 15.55 22.70 -8.23
N GLU A 272 16.20 22.18 -7.19
CA GLU A 272 17.28 21.18 -7.36
C GLU A 272 16.78 19.93 -8.08
N ILE A 273 15.59 19.46 -7.68
CA ILE A 273 14.96 18.28 -8.28
C ILE A 273 14.55 18.57 -9.74
N ASP A 274 14.04 19.76 -10.06
CA ASP A 274 13.75 20.17 -11.44
C ASP A 274 15.02 20.10 -12.33
N GLN A 275 16.17 20.53 -11.80
CA GLN A 275 17.46 20.45 -12.50
C GLN A 275 17.97 19.01 -12.63
N GLU A 276 17.76 18.18 -11.61
CA GLU A 276 18.08 16.75 -11.67
C GLU A 276 17.22 16.01 -12.70
N GLU A 277 15.91 16.28 -12.74
CA GLU A 277 14.98 15.74 -13.74
C GLU A 277 15.47 16.06 -15.16
N LEU A 278 15.81 17.33 -15.43
CA LEU A 278 16.29 17.74 -16.76
C LEU A 278 17.58 17.03 -17.18
N ARG A 279 18.52 16.85 -16.24
CA ARG A 279 19.76 16.11 -16.49
C ARG A 279 19.48 14.64 -16.80
N MET A 280 18.61 13.99 -16.03
CA MET A 280 18.23 12.60 -16.27
C MET A 280 17.52 12.42 -17.61
N LEU A 281 16.60 13.33 -17.98
CA LEU A 281 15.93 13.29 -19.29
C LEU A 281 16.93 13.46 -20.45
N THR A 282 17.94 14.31 -20.28
CA THR A 282 19.01 14.49 -21.26
C THR A 282 19.86 13.22 -21.42
N GLU A 283 20.18 12.53 -20.33
CA GLU A 283 20.87 11.24 -20.39
C GLU A 283 19.99 10.13 -20.98
N PHE A 284 18.71 10.10 -20.61
CA PHE A 284 17.72 9.17 -21.15
C PHE A 284 17.66 9.23 -22.68
N ASP A 285 17.70 10.44 -23.25
CA ASP A 285 17.66 10.66 -24.70
C ASP A 285 18.90 10.17 -25.46
N LYS A 286 20.03 9.93 -24.77
CA LYS A 286 21.28 9.44 -25.37
C LYS A 286 21.37 7.90 -25.42
N LEU A 287 20.52 7.20 -24.67
CA LEU A 287 20.60 5.76 -24.52
C LEU A 287 19.74 5.01 -25.54
N ASN A 288 20.25 3.88 -26.02
CA ASN A 288 19.57 3.01 -26.98
C ASN A 288 18.97 1.79 -26.26
N PRO A 289 17.64 1.62 -26.26
CA PRO A 289 16.97 0.50 -25.59
C PRO A 289 17.29 -0.88 -26.20
N GLU A 290 17.80 -0.95 -27.43
CA GLU A 290 18.15 -2.21 -28.08
C GLU A 290 19.52 -2.75 -27.64
N LYS A 291 20.32 -1.96 -26.90
CA LYS A 291 21.59 -2.41 -26.32
C LYS A 291 21.38 -2.84 -24.87
N PRO A 292 21.69 -4.09 -24.47
CA PRO A 292 21.40 -4.61 -23.13
C PRO A 292 21.90 -3.73 -21.97
N ASP A 293 23.17 -3.32 -21.99
CA ASP A 293 23.75 -2.48 -20.92
C ASP A 293 23.07 -1.10 -20.82
N GLN A 294 22.66 -0.55 -21.96
CA GLN A 294 21.97 0.75 -22.00
C GLN A 294 20.50 0.61 -21.62
N ALA A 295 19.87 -0.53 -21.89
CA ALA A 295 18.51 -0.85 -21.46
C ALA A 295 18.40 -0.98 -19.93
N GLU A 296 19.40 -1.59 -19.28
CA GLU A 296 19.46 -1.61 -17.82
C GLU A 296 19.61 -0.20 -17.24
N LEU A 297 20.51 0.61 -17.80
CA LEU A 297 20.68 2.00 -17.37
C LEU A 297 19.41 2.84 -17.58
N LEU A 298 18.68 2.62 -18.67
CA LEU A 298 17.38 3.23 -18.92
C LEU A 298 16.34 2.85 -17.85
N ALA A 299 16.29 1.59 -17.45
CA ALA A 299 15.41 1.13 -16.37
C ALA A 299 15.77 1.78 -15.03
N GLU A 300 17.07 1.93 -14.72
CA GLU A 300 17.52 2.62 -13.50
C GLU A 300 17.18 4.12 -13.51
N LEU A 301 17.37 4.79 -14.64
CA LEU A 301 16.99 6.19 -14.82
C LEU A 301 15.47 6.39 -14.71
N GLY A 302 14.68 5.48 -15.29
CA GLY A 302 13.21 5.48 -15.17
C GLY A 302 12.76 5.39 -13.72
N ALA A 303 13.28 4.41 -12.97
CA ALA A 303 12.97 4.25 -11.55
C ALA A 303 13.35 5.49 -10.72
N LYS A 304 14.48 6.16 -11.07
CA LYS A 304 14.91 7.39 -10.39
C LYS A 304 14.03 8.58 -10.72
N LEU A 305 13.58 8.71 -11.97
CA LEU A 305 12.62 9.75 -12.39
C LEU A 305 11.30 9.62 -11.62
N ASP A 306 10.82 8.40 -11.40
CA ASP A 306 9.60 8.15 -10.63
C ASP A 306 9.75 8.54 -9.16
N GLN A 307 10.86 8.13 -8.54
CA GLN A 307 11.20 8.52 -7.17
C GLN A 307 11.22 10.05 -7.03
N ILE A 308 11.81 10.76 -7.99
CA ILE A 308 11.86 12.21 -8.00
C ILE A 308 10.47 12.83 -8.17
N ASN A 309 9.62 12.27 -9.03
CA ASN A 309 8.24 12.74 -9.20
C ASN A 309 7.43 12.59 -7.90
N GLU A 310 7.57 11.48 -7.17
CA GLU A 310 6.95 11.30 -5.85
C GLU A 310 7.40 12.38 -4.86
N VAL A 311 8.72 12.65 -4.79
CA VAL A 311 9.26 13.70 -3.90
C VAL A 311 8.72 15.08 -4.28
N LYS A 312 8.56 15.38 -5.58
CA LYS A 312 7.95 16.65 -6.02
C LYS A 312 6.50 16.77 -5.59
N ILE A 313 5.72 15.69 -5.70
CA ILE A 313 4.32 15.66 -5.24
C ILE A 313 4.26 15.91 -3.74
N ASP A 314 5.12 15.28 -2.95
CA ASP A 314 5.17 15.50 -1.49
C ASP A 314 5.54 16.96 -1.16
N ILE A 315 6.55 17.54 -1.82
CA ILE A 315 6.91 18.96 -1.64
C ILE A 315 5.74 19.88 -2.01
N GLU A 316 5.09 19.64 -3.15
CA GLU A 316 3.92 20.42 -3.57
C GLU A 316 2.78 20.32 -2.56
N LYS A 317 2.55 19.14 -1.98
CA LYS A 317 1.61 18.98 -0.87
C LYS A 317 2.06 19.81 0.33
N GLN A 318 3.28 19.68 0.82
CA GLN A 318 3.75 20.44 2.00
C GLN A 318 3.66 21.96 1.80
N LEU A 319 3.87 22.46 0.58
CA LEU A 319 3.76 23.88 0.24
C LEU A 319 2.31 24.37 0.09
N ALA A 320 1.36 23.49 -0.19
CA ALA A 320 -0.04 23.86 -0.39
C ALA A 320 -0.70 24.26 0.94
N SER A 321 -1.62 25.24 0.89
CA SER A 321 -2.44 25.58 2.05
C SER A 321 -3.51 24.52 2.27
N HIS A 322 -3.39 23.75 3.35
CA HIS A 322 -4.36 22.72 3.71
C HIS A 322 -5.44 23.24 4.64
N THR A 323 -6.63 22.66 4.51
CA THR A 323 -7.72 22.83 5.48
C THR A 323 -8.05 21.48 6.10
N ASN A 324 -8.75 21.48 7.24
CA ASN A 324 -9.20 20.23 7.89
C ASN A 324 -10.10 19.36 6.99
N THR A 325 -10.69 19.90 5.92
CA THR A 325 -11.46 19.12 4.95
C THR A 325 -10.60 18.19 4.07
N ASN A 326 -9.27 18.29 4.16
CA ASN A 326 -8.31 17.46 3.44
C ASN A 326 -7.91 16.19 4.21
N VAL A 327 -8.56 15.87 5.33
CA VAL A 327 -8.27 14.69 6.14
C VAL A 327 -9.55 13.90 6.36
N ASP A 328 -9.45 12.60 6.16
CA ASP A 328 -10.54 11.64 6.28
C ASP A 328 -10.78 11.21 7.73
N PHE A 329 -11.29 12.14 8.53
CA PHE A 329 -11.63 11.88 9.94
C PHE A 329 -12.72 10.81 10.11
N GLU A 330 -13.55 10.55 9.10
CA GLU A 330 -14.53 9.46 9.12
C GLU A 330 -13.85 8.10 9.23
N GLN A 331 -12.82 7.85 8.41
CA GLN A 331 -12.04 6.62 8.47
C GLN A 331 -11.23 6.52 9.77
N LEU A 332 -10.63 7.62 10.26
CA LEU A 332 -9.86 7.62 11.50
C LEU A 332 -10.76 7.34 12.72
N ALA A 333 -11.94 7.93 12.78
CA ALA A 333 -12.94 7.64 13.81
C ALA A 333 -13.45 6.20 13.72
N TRP A 334 -13.70 5.69 12.50
CA TRP A 334 -14.04 4.29 12.29
C TRP A 334 -12.95 3.36 12.85
N LEU A 335 -11.67 3.62 12.57
CA LEU A 335 -10.57 2.80 13.08
C LEU A 335 -10.54 2.81 14.61
N ARG A 336 -10.65 4.00 15.22
CA ARG A 336 -10.70 4.15 16.68
C ARG A 336 -11.82 3.29 17.29
N ASP A 337 -13.04 3.46 16.79
CA ASP A 337 -14.22 2.79 17.34
C ASP A 337 -14.13 1.27 17.16
N ARG A 338 -13.58 0.80 16.03
CA ARG A 338 -13.35 -0.61 15.74
C ARG A 338 -12.26 -1.23 16.62
N LEU A 339 -11.18 -0.51 16.87
CA LEU A 339 -10.14 -0.97 17.81
C LEU A 339 -10.69 -1.07 19.23
N ILE A 340 -11.48 -0.10 19.69
CA ILE A 340 -12.13 -0.16 21.00
C ILE A 340 -13.05 -1.37 21.10
N ALA A 341 -13.93 -1.58 20.10
CA ALA A 341 -14.82 -2.74 20.04
C ALA A 341 -14.05 -4.07 20.05
N SER A 342 -12.98 -4.15 19.24
CA SER A 342 -12.07 -5.29 19.18
C SER A 342 -11.45 -5.62 20.54
N TRP A 343 -11.06 -4.61 21.32
CA TRP A 343 -10.53 -4.77 22.68
C TRP A 343 -11.56 -5.25 23.70
N HIS A 344 -12.83 -4.94 23.51
CA HIS A 344 -13.92 -5.45 24.34
C HIS A 344 -14.36 -6.87 23.98
N ASN A 345 -13.99 -7.37 22.79
CA ASN A 345 -14.28 -8.73 22.39
C ASN A 345 -13.22 -9.71 22.95
N SER A 346 -13.63 -10.53 23.92
CA SER A 346 -12.74 -11.51 24.58
C SER A 346 -12.28 -12.65 23.67
N ALA A 347 -12.92 -12.86 22.51
CA ALA A 347 -12.48 -13.84 21.52
C ALA A 347 -11.30 -13.33 20.69
N VAL A 348 -11.06 -12.01 20.65
CA VAL A 348 -9.98 -11.42 19.87
C VAL A 348 -8.66 -11.50 20.63
N ARG A 349 -7.72 -12.22 20.03
CA ARG A 349 -6.39 -12.51 20.58
C ARG A 349 -5.26 -11.75 19.90
N GLY A 350 -5.53 -11.01 18.82
CA GLY A 350 -4.57 -10.12 18.16
C GLY A 350 -5.22 -9.12 17.20
N ARG A 351 -4.50 -8.05 16.86
CA ARG A 351 -4.96 -6.91 16.05
C ARG A 351 -3.87 -6.50 15.07
N VAL A 352 -4.19 -6.55 13.78
CA VAL A 352 -3.29 -6.22 12.68
C VAL A 352 -3.87 -5.06 11.89
N ILE A 353 -3.06 -4.04 11.61
CA ILE A 353 -3.39 -2.99 10.65
C ILE A 353 -2.58 -3.20 9.37
N PHE A 354 -3.17 -2.93 8.21
CA PHE A 354 -2.42 -2.82 6.96
C PHE A 354 -2.88 -1.61 6.15
N LEU A 355 -1.91 -0.88 5.60
CA LEU A 355 -2.10 0.35 4.85
C LEU A 355 -0.99 0.51 3.79
N HIS A 356 -1.04 1.54 2.95
CA HIS A 356 0.02 1.75 1.96
C HIS A 356 1.22 2.53 2.51
N HIS A 357 1.04 3.80 2.83
CA HIS A 357 2.11 4.67 3.35
C HIS A 357 2.57 4.24 4.76
N PRO A 358 3.87 3.95 4.98
CA PRO A 358 4.37 3.54 6.28
C PRO A 358 4.47 4.75 7.23
N PRO A 359 4.00 4.68 8.49
CA PRO A 359 4.21 5.74 9.48
C PRO A 359 5.67 5.81 9.97
N TYR A 360 6.37 4.68 9.98
CA TYR A 360 7.77 4.55 10.38
C TYR A 360 8.52 3.80 9.29
N VAL A 361 9.64 4.34 8.81
CA VAL A 361 10.45 3.76 7.74
C VAL A 361 11.85 4.39 7.71
N THR A 362 12.89 3.61 7.39
CA THR A 362 14.25 4.13 7.21
C THR A 362 14.76 4.07 5.76
N GLU A 363 13.91 3.68 4.82
CA GLU A 363 14.15 3.87 3.39
C GLU A 363 14.46 5.35 3.08
N GLY A 364 15.52 5.58 2.31
CA GLY A 364 16.16 6.89 2.14
C GLY A 364 15.31 7.99 1.51
N SER A 365 14.22 7.65 0.82
CA SER A 365 13.33 8.62 0.16
C SER A 365 12.02 8.89 0.90
N LYS A 366 11.57 7.97 1.77
CA LYS A 366 10.26 8.05 2.44
C LYS A 366 10.30 8.54 3.87
N TRP A 367 11.42 8.36 4.57
CA TRP A 367 11.52 8.53 6.03
C TRP A 367 11.15 9.93 6.55
N ASN A 368 11.40 10.98 5.76
CA ASN A 368 11.12 12.37 6.12
C ASN A 368 10.03 13.05 5.26
N GLN A 369 9.28 12.28 4.46
CA GLN A 369 8.22 12.86 3.65
C GLN A 369 7.11 13.43 4.53
N GLY A 370 6.54 14.56 4.11
CA GLY A 370 5.41 15.17 4.83
C GLY A 370 4.23 14.20 4.95
N GLN A 371 3.97 13.43 3.90
CA GLN A 371 2.93 12.40 3.89
C GLN A 371 3.18 11.27 4.92
N THR A 372 4.41 10.78 5.02
CA THR A 372 4.83 9.77 6.01
C THR A 372 4.59 10.26 7.43
N LEU A 373 5.02 11.50 7.72
CA LEU A 373 4.86 12.11 9.04
C LEU A 373 3.38 12.36 9.38
N ALA A 374 2.58 12.81 8.42
CA ALA A 374 1.15 12.97 8.60
C ALA A 374 0.45 11.66 8.98
N VAL A 375 0.75 10.57 8.26
CA VAL A 375 0.18 9.25 8.57
C VAL A 375 0.59 8.79 9.97
N ARG A 376 1.86 9.00 10.37
CA ARG A 376 2.32 8.72 11.73
C ARG A 376 1.52 9.48 12.77
N HIS A 377 1.44 10.80 12.63
CA HIS A 377 0.78 11.66 13.62
C HIS A 377 -0.71 11.33 13.75
N ARG A 378 -1.41 11.11 12.64
CA ARG A 378 -2.84 10.73 12.66
C ARG A 378 -3.10 9.37 13.27
N LEU A 379 -2.27 8.36 12.99
CA LEU A 379 -2.41 7.06 13.64
C LEU A 379 -2.06 7.12 15.12
N ARG A 380 -1.03 7.88 15.50
CA ARG A 380 -0.68 8.13 16.91
C ARG A 380 -1.83 8.78 17.67
N GLU A 381 -2.47 9.81 17.11
CA GLU A 381 -3.67 10.43 17.68
C GLU A 381 -4.80 9.41 17.89
N VAL A 382 -5.10 8.59 16.88
CA VAL A 382 -6.11 7.53 17.00
C VAL A 382 -5.75 6.54 18.10
N PHE A 383 -4.50 6.08 18.16
CA PHE A 383 -4.04 5.14 19.18
C PHE A 383 -4.09 5.75 20.58
N ASP A 384 -3.77 7.03 20.74
CA ASP A 384 -3.88 7.75 22.02
C ASP A 384 -5.35 7.82 22.45
N GLU A 385 -6.28 8.09 21.54
CA GLU A 385 -7.72 8.08 21.83
C GLU A 385 -8.21 6.67 22.24
N VAL A 386 -7.76 5.63 21.55
CA VAL A 386 -8.06 4.23 21.90
C VAL A 386 -7.52 3.90 23.29
N ALA A 387 -6.23 4.14 23.55
CA ALA A 387 -5.61 3.85 24.83
C ALA A 387 -6.30 4.59 25.98
N LYS A 388 -6.64 5.86 25.78
CA LYS A 388 -7.42 6.66 26.74
C LYS A 388 -8.79 6.05 27.01
N SER A 389 -9.49 5.57 25.99
CA SER A 389 -10.80 4.92 26.13
C SER A 389 -10.71 3.59 26.87
N LEU A 390 -9.65 2.81 26.63
CA LEU A 390 -9.47 1.48 27.22
C LEU A 390 -8.90 1.51 28.64
N SER A 391 -8.30 2.64 29.06
CA SER A 391 -7.66 2.78 30.38
C SER A 391 -6.67 1.64 30.64
N ASN A 392 -6.95 0.76 31.62
CA ASN A 392 -6.05 -0.34 32.01
C ASN A 392 -6.35 -1.66 31.29
N LEU A 393 -7.33 -1.71 30.37
CA LEU A 393 -7.74 -2.97 29.72
C LEU A 393 -6.60 -3.58 28.87
N THR A 394 -5.69 -2.76 28.34
CA THR A 394 -4.59 -3.22 27.48
C THR A 394 -3.55 -4.03 28.24
N GLN A 395 -3.47 -3.92 29.57
CA GLN A 395 -2.47 -4.61 30.41
C GLN A 395 -1.04 -4.41 29.89
N GLU A 396 -0.67 -3.15 29.62
CA GLU A 396 0.64 -2.75 29.06
C GLU A 396 0.95 -3.28 27.65
N ARG A 397 0.01 -3.99 27.00
CA ARG A 397 0.14 -4.38 25.60
C ARG A 397 -0.06 -3.18 24.67
N PRO A 398 0.65 -3.13 23.54
CA PRO A 398 0.36 -2.16 22.48
C PRO A 398 -1.10 -2.27 22.00
N VAL A 399 -1.69 -1.15 21.55
CA VAL A 399 -3.08 -1.14 21.07
C VAL A 399 -3.31 -2.01 19.83
N VAL A 400 -2.25 -2.27 19.06
CA VAL A 400 -2.19 -3.17 17.92
C VAL A 400 -0.88 -3.95 17.95
N ASP A 401 -0.89 -5.20 17.49
CA ASP A 401 0.28 -6.07 17.57
C ASP A 401 1.28 -5.80 16.43
N ILE A 402 0.75 -5.65 15.20
CA ILE A 402 1.55 -5.48 13.98
C ILE A 402 0.87 -4.51 13.01
N VAL A 403 1.67 -3.66 12.36
CA VAL A 403 1.26 -2.80 11.25
C VAL A 403 2.04 -3.17 9.99
N PHE A 404 1.34 -3.57 8.93
CA PHE A 404 1.93 -3.82 7.61
C PHE A 404 1.78 -2.62 6.69
N SER A 405 2.82 -2.31 5.91
CA SER A 405 2.79 -1.22 4.93
C SER A 405 3.63 -1.48 3.68
N GLY A 406 3.44 -0.66 2.65
CA GLY A 406 4.20 -0.69 1.38
C GLY A 406 4.93 0.63 1.16
N HIS A 407 4.85 1.17 -0.07
CA HIS A 407 5.29 2.50 -0.52
C HIS A 407 6.81 2.73 -0.51
N ALA A 408 7.49 2.33 0.55
CA ALA A 408 8.92 2.22 0.58
C ALA A 408 9.32 0.87 -0.02
N HIS A 409 10.07 0.92 -1.13
CA HIS A 409 10.43 -0.28 -1.87
C HIS A 409 11.55 -1.07 -1.17
N CYS A 410 11.25 -1.65 -0.03
CA CYS A 410 12.11 -2.52 0.75
C CYS A 410 11.27 -3.54 1.51
N LEU A 411 11.94 -4.52 2.11
CA LEU A 411 11.43 -5.21 3.29
C LEU A 411 12.13 -4.64 4.52
N GLU A 412 11.36 -4.16 5.47
CA GLU A 412 11.89 -3.59 6.70
C GLU A 412 11.03 -4.01 7.90
N HIS A 413 11.66 -4.39 9.00
CA HIS A 413 11.00 -4.56 10.30
C HIS A 413 11.53 -3.48 11.23
N LEU A 414 10.65 -2.57 11.65
CA LEU A 414 10.93 -1.63 12.73
C LEU A 414 10.14 -1.98 13.98
N ARG A 415 10.68 -1.56 15.12
CA ARG A 415 9.95 -1.52 16.38
C ARG A 415 10.03 -0.11 16.95
N THR A 416 8.89 0.47 17.31
CA THR A 416 8.90 1.74 18.04
C THR A 416 9.43 1.55 19.45
N VAL A 417 10.17 2.53 19.94
CA VAL A 417 10.59 2.58 21.35
C VAL A 417 9.47 3.19 22.19
N ASN A 418 9.75 3.59 23.43
CA ASN A 418 8.82 4.40 24.19
C ASN A 418 8.76 5.81 23.57
N THR A 419 7.72 6.08 22.79
CA THR A 419 7.48 7.37 22.13
C THR A 419 6.83 8.38 23.10
N GLY A 420 6.33 7.92 24.25
CA GLY A 420 5.45 8.68 25.13
C GLY A 420 3.97 8.67 24.69
N HIS A 421 3.65 7.93 23.63
CA HIS A 421 2.32 7.80 23.06
C HIS A 421 1.93 6.32 22.91
N ALA A 422 0.66 6.07 22.60
CA ALA A 422 0.10 4.72 22.41
C ALA A 422 0.61 4.00 21.16
N ASP A 423 1.42 4.66 20.33
CA ASP A 423 2.16 4.03 19.22
C ASP A 423 3.52 3.43 19.65
N SER A 424 3.81 3.40 20.96
CA SER A 424 5.01 2.78 21.54
C SER A 424 5.02 1.27 21.41
N HIS A 425 6.21 0.69 21.23
CA HIS A 425 6.46 -0.76 21.24
C HIS A 425 5.70 -1.60 20.20
N ILE A 426 5.14 -0.97 19.16
CA ILE A 426 4.46 -1.61 18.04
C ILE A 426 5.49 -2.10 17.01
N ASN A 427 5.19 -3.23 16.37
CA ASN A 427 5.95 -3.75 15.25
C ASN A 427 5.41 -3.19 13.93
N TYR A 428 6.29 -2.60 13.14
CA TYR A 428 5.99 -2.11 11.79
C TYR A 428 6.77 -2.95 10.79
N ILE A 429 6.07 -3.55 9.84
CA ILE A 429 6.67 -4.36 8.78
C ILE A 429 6.31 -3.73 7.44
N ILE A 430 7.33 -3.18 6.76
CA ILE A 430 7.21 -2.68 5.40
C ILE A 430 7.48 -3.84 4.45
N SER A 431 6.57 -4.10 3.52
CA SER A 431 6.66 -5.14 2.50
C SER A 431 6.44 -4.55 1.10
N GLY A 432 7.07 -3.41 0.79
CA GLY A 432 6.98 -2.75 -0.52
C GLY A 432 8.04 -3.20 -1.53
N GLY A 433 8.85 -4.21 -1.20
CA GLY A 433 9.89 -4.74 -2.08
C GLY A 433 9.40 -5.80 -3.08
N SER A 434 8.11 -5.94 -3.37
CA SER A 434 7.59 -7.13 -4.06
C SER A 434 7.58 -7.05 -5.60
N GLY A 435 7.95 -5.91 -6.19
CA GLY A 435 8.05 -5.80 -7.65
C GLY A 435 8.76 -4.56 -8.15
N ARG A 436 8.42 -3.37 -7.62
CA ARG A 436 9.08 -2.12 -8.01
C ARG A 436 10.50 -2.03 -7.44
N GLY A 437 11.36 -1.30 -8.16
CA GLY A 437 12.80 -1.27 -7.89
C GLY A 437 13.15 -1.00 -6.42
N PRO A 438 13.88 -1.93 -5.75
CA PRO A 438 14.23 -1.79 -4.34
C PRO A 438 15.08 -0.56 -4.09
N ARG A 439 14.85 0.11 -2.96
CA ARG A 439 15.57 1.33 -2.57
C ARG A 439 16.51 1.06 -1.39
N ARG A 440 17.36 2.04 -1.07
CA ARG A 440 18.40 1.93 -0.05
C ARG A 440 17.88 2.44 1.29
N GLN A 441 18.45 1.93 2.37
CA GLN A 441 18.32 2.57 3.68
C GLN A 441 19.00 3.94 3.64
N ARG A 442 18.48 4.89 4.41
CA ARG A 442 19.09 6.20 4.63
C ARG A 442 20.49 6.07 5.22
N GLN A 443 21.33 7.08 5.02
CA GLN A 443 22.75 7.03 5.41
C GLN A 443 22.95 7.11 6.93
N GLU A 444 22.01 7.71 7.64
CA GLU A 444 21.98 7.86 9.09
C GLU A 444 21.71 6.53 9.81
N GLY A 445 21.39 5.46 9.07
CA GLY A 445 21.19 4.12 9.61
C GLY A 445 19.78 3.86 10.13
N GLY A 446 19.67 2.86 11.01
CA GLY A 446 18.38 2.29 11.42
C GLY A 446 17.59 3.04 12.50
N GLU A 447 18.14 4.07 13.13
CA GLU A 447 17.51 4.74 14.28
C GLU A 447 16.68 5.98 13.88
N LEU A 448 15.36 5.92 14.01
CA LEU A 448 14.51 7.09 13.74
C LEU A 448 14.46 8.03 14.94
N MET A 449 14.71 9.32 14.67
CA MET A 449 14.64 10.40 15.66
C MET A 449 13.48 11.34 15.31
N GLU A 450 12.82 11.89 16.33
CA GLU A 450 11.73 12.87 16.17
C GLU A 450 11.92 14.03 17.16
N THR A 451 11.54 15.23 16.73
CA THR A 451 11.59 16.44 17.54
C THR A 451 10.25 16.63 18.25
N PHE A 452 10.29 16.70 19.58
CA PHE A 452 9.14 16.96 20.43
C PHE A 452 9.25 18.34 21.06
N THR A 453 8.13 19.08 21.08
CA THR A 453 8.02 20.37 21.76
C THR A 453 7.31 20.18 23.09
N SER A 454 7.95 20.55 24.21
CA SER A 454 7.35 20.52 25.54
C SER A 454 7.73 21.79 26.29
N ASN A 455 6.74 22.56 26.76
CA ASN A 455 6.96 23.80 27.52
C ASN A 455 7.93 24.80 26.85
N ASN A 456 7.87 24.92 25.51
CA ASN A 456 8.79 25.72 24.66
C ASN A 456 10.23 25.19 24.53
N ASP A 457 10.57 24.04 25.12
CA ASP A 457 11.84 23.36 24.87
C ASP A 457 11.68 22.31 23.76
N LEU A 458 12.65 22.29 22.85
CA LEU A 458 12.76 21.30 21.79
C LEU A 458 13.64 20.14 22.28
N SER A 459 13.11 18.93 22.22
CA SER A 459 13.85 17.70 22.56
C SER A 459 13.82 16.74 21.39
N ILE A 460 14.98 16.27 20.95
CA ILE A 460 15.08 15.23 19.93
C ILE A 460 15.17 13.89 20.66
N ARG A 461 14.29 12.95 20.31
CA ARG A 461 14.22 11.63 20.95
C ARG A 461 14.16 10.54 19.89
N LYS A 462 14.71 9.37 20.22
CA LYS A 462 14.54 8.18 19.41
C LYS A 462 13.08 7.72 19.47
N VAL A 463 12.51 7.34 18.33
CA VAL A 463 11.11 6.87 18.22
C VAL A 463 11.00 5.45 17.67
N ALA A 464 11.97 4.97 16.89
CA ALA A 464 11.98 3.59 16.41
C ALA A 464 13.38 3.09 16.04
N ASP A 465 13.53 1.77 16.05
CA ASP A 465 14.73 1.05 15.61
C ASP A 465 14.37 0.11 14.45
N SER A 466 15.10 0.21 13.33
CA SER A 466 15.05 -0.76 12.24
C SER A 466 15.84 -2.01 12.63
N LEU A 467 15.14 -3.12 12.85
CA LEU A 467 15.69 -4.41 13.28
C LEU A 467 16.11 -5.29 12.10
N LEU A 468 15.45 -5.16 10.96
CA LEU A 468 15.80 -5.81 9.70
C LEU A 468 15.59 -4.81 8.57
N TYR A 469 16.56 -4.70 7.66
CA TYR A 469 16.41 -3.95 6.42
C TYR A 469 16.93 -4.78 5.23
N VAL A 470 16.08 -4.96 4.23
CA VAL A 470 16.38 -5.63 2.97
C VAL A 470 15.97 -4.70 1.83
N GLY A 471 16.97 -4.10 1.21
CA GLY A 471 16.81 -3.20 0.07
C GLY A 471 18.06 -3.18 -0.79
N ARG A 472 18.10 -2.29 -1.78
CA ARG A 472 19.23 -2.21 -2.73
C ARG A 472 20.55 -2.00 -2.00
N SER A 473 21.58 -2.74 -2.41
CA SER A 473 22.96 -2.60 -1.88
C SER A 473 24.00 -2.78 -2.98
N GLY A 474 25.27 -2.47 -2.70
CA GLY A 474 26.35 -2.50 -3.70
C GLY A 474 26.25 -1.40 -4.75
N SER A 475 27.14 -1.38 -5.75
CA SER A 475 27.10 -0.46 -6.89
C SER A 475 27.69 -1.13 -8.14
N GLY A 476 27.28 -0.68 -9.34
CA GLY A 476 27.73 -1.28 -10.60
C GLY A 476 27.47 -2.78 -10.65
N PHE A 477 28.48 -3.57 -10.99
CA PHE A 477 28.40 -5.04 -11.08
C PHE A 477 28.10 -5.73 -9.73
N GLU A 478 28.43 -5.10 -8.59
CA GLU A 478 28.13 -5.61 -7.26
C GLU A 478 26.70 -5.24 -6.79
N SER A 479 25.89 -4.61 -7.65
CA SER A 479 24.54 -4.19 -7.31
C SER A 479 23.65 -5.39 -7.01
N LYS A 480 23.07 -5.40 -5.81
CA LYS A 480 22.08 -6.38 -5.39
C LYS A 480 20.71 -5.74 -5.34
N LYS A 481 19.73 -6.36 -5.98
CA LYS A 481 18.34 -5.91 -6.04
C LYS A 481 17.46 -7.00 -5.40
N PRO A 482 17.27 -6.98 -4.06
CA PRO A 482 16.45 -7.97 -3.37
C PRO A 482 14.97 -7.60 -3.49
N TYR A 483 14.16 -8.56 -3.93
CA TYR A 483 12.71 -8.48 -3.98
C TYR A 483 12.12 -9.45 -2.96
N SER A 484 11.02 -9.07 -2.34
CA SER A 484 10.59 -9.72 -1.11
C SER A 484 9.08 -9.72 -0.91
N CYS A 485 8.62 -10.71 -0.17
CA CYS A 485 7.31 -10.73 0.50
C CYS A 485 7.49 -11.33 1.89
N VAL A 486 6.41 -11.39 2.67
CA VAL A 486 6.42 -11.93 4.03
C VAL A 486 5.42 -13.06 4.14
N ARG A 487 5.81 -14.21 4.68
CA ARG A 487 4.89 -15.21 5.21
C ARG A 487 4.71 -14.96 6.71
N VAL A 488 3.47 -15.01 7.18
CA VAL A 488 3.12 -14.85 8.58
C VAL A 488 2.36 -16.09 9.02
N ASP A 489 2.92 -16.81 9.99
CA ASP A 489 2.25 -17.92 10.66
C ASP A 489 1.72 -17.43 12.01
N VAL A 490 0.40 -17.48 12.18
CA VAL A 490 -0.30 -17.09 13.40
C VAL A 490 -0.37 -18.31 14.30
N LEU A 491 0.26 -18.24 15.47
CA LEU A 491 0.39 -19.36 16.41
C LEU A 491 -0.65 -19.27 17.53
N GLU A 492 -1.07 -20.41 18.10
CA GLU A 492 -1.97 -20.45 19.26
C GLU A 492 -1.49 -19.62 20.47
N GLY A 493 -2.42 -19.18 21.34
CA GLY A 493 -2.13 -18.34 22.52
C GLY A 493 -3.02 -17.09 22.70
N PHE A 494 -2.91 -16.44 23.86
CA PHE A 494 -3.60 -15.18 24.15
C PHE A 494 -2.66 -14.25 24.96
N PRO A 495 -2.06 -13.20 24.36
CA PRO A 495 -2.19 -12.80 22.95
C PRO A 495 -1.62 -13.84 21.97
N ALA A 496 -2.04 -13.77 20.72
CA ALA A 496 -1.45 -14.54 19.64
C ALA A 496 0.02 -14.16 19.43
N LYS A 497 0.83 -15.12 18.98
CA LYS A 497 2.19 -14.88 18.52
C LYS A 497 2.23 -14.96 17.00
N PHE A 498 3.10 -14.15 16.39
CA PHE A 498 3.25 -14.09 14.95
C PHE A 498 4.66 -14.50 14.56
N MET A 499 4.79 -15.62 13.85
CA MET A 499 6.07 -15.98 13.24
C MET A 499 6.15 -15.30 11.86
N ILE A 500 7.05 -14.33 11.77
CA ILE A 500 7.32 -13.58 10.55
C ILE A 500 8.48 -14.23 9.83
N THR A 501 8.23 -14.71 8.62
CA THR A 501 9.23 -15.33 7.74
C THR A 501 9.46 -14.42 6.53
N PRO A 502 10.55 -13.63 6.51
CA PRO A 502 11.00 -12.92 5.33
C PRO A 502 11.31 -13.87 4.18
N LEU A 503 10.70 -13.66 3.02
CA LEU A 503 10.98 -14.40 1.80
C LEU A 503 11.65 -13.43 0.82
N VAL A 504 12.85 -13.77 0.33
CA VAL A 504 13.66 -12.87 -0.51
C VAL A 504 14.24 -13.62 -1.70
N THR A 505 13.97 -13.08 -2.89
CA THR A 505 14.66 -13.44 -4.15
C THR A 505 15.48 -12.25 -4.61
N GLU A 506 16.75 -12.44 -4.90
CA GLU A 506 17.70 -11.37 -5.18
C GLU A 506 18.23 -11.49 -6.61
N LEU A 507 18.24 -10.37 -7.33
CA LEU A 507 18.93 -10.28 -8.61
C LEU A 507 20.36 -9.78 -8.35
N VAL A 508 21.34 -10.63 -8.64
CA VAL A 508 22.78 -10.37 -8.52
C VAL A 508 23.45 -10.70 -9.84
N GLU A 509 24.14 -9.74 -10.46
CA GLU A 509 24.82 -9.93 -11.75
C GLU A 509 23.91 -10.56 -12.84
N GLY A 510 22.64 -10.15 -12.89
CA GLY A 510 21.65 -10.66 -13.85
C GLY A 510 21.11 -12.06 -13.55
N LYS A 511 21.48 -12.68 -12.43
CA LYS A 511 21.00 -14.00 -12.00
C LYS A 511 20.15 -13.89 -10.76
N TRP A 512 19.07 -14.68 -10.73
CA TRP A 512 18.20 -14.81 -9.58
C TRP A 512 18.77 -15.82 -8.59
N CYS A 513 18.85 -15.44 -7.32
CA CYS A 513 19.20 -16.33 -6.22
C CYS A 513 18.20 -16.18 -5.06
N GLU A 514 17.99 -17.26 -4.32
CA GLU A 514 17.18 -17.23 -3.10
C GLU A 514 18.06 -16.83 -1.91
N ARG A 515 17.53 -15.94 -1.07
CA ARG A 515 18.19 -15.51 0.16
C ARG A 515 17.35 -15.92 1.35
N GLN A 516 17.85 -16.90 2.11
CA GLN A 516 17.22 -17.31 3.36
C GLN A 516 17.52 -16.31 4.48
N LEU A 517 16.47 -15.91 5.18
CA LEU A 517 16.54 -15.10 6.38
C LEU A 517 15.90 -15.85 7.53
N LYS A 518 16.35 -15.59 8.75
CA LYS A 518 15.77 -16.26 9.93
C LYS A 518 14.37 -15.71 10.18
N PRO A 519 13.37 -16.58 10.42
CA PRO A 519 12.10 -16.15 10.96
C PRO A 519 12.29 -15.46 12.31
N LEU A 520 11.39 -14.54 12.62
CA LEU A 520 11.33 -13.85 13.91
C LEU A 520 9.93 -14.00 14.50
N ILE A 521 9.85 -14.17 15.81
CA ILE A 521 8.57 -14.27 16.52
C ILE A 521 8.30 -12.93 17.19
N ILE A 522 7.11 -12.40 16.94
CA ILE A 522 6.56 -11.19 17.56
C ILE A 522 5.49 -11.58 18.58
#